data_AF-A0A7S1P111-F1
#
_entry.id   AF-A0A7S1P111-F1
#
_cell.length_a   1.000
_cell.length_b   1.000
_cell.length_c   1.000
_cell.angle_alpha   90.00
_cell.angle_beta   90.00
_cell.angle_gamma   90.00
#
_symmetry.space_group_name_H-M   'P 1'
#
loop_
_entity.id
_entity.type
_entity.pdbx_description
1 polymer ?
#
loop_
_entity_poly.entity_id
_entity_poly.type
_entity_poly.pdbx_seq_one_letter_code
_entity_poly.pdbx_strand_id
1 'polypeptide(L)'
;EKATDKTFGVFRNFTMTRGEERIYDKIKTLQHLKHMGKIQTAFVDARVVPPVASKLLEANKDSLKKITLNVESWSRTPDAGPIVFSSLTDLDVRGLAGLDYLRRRRWIFPALTTLRVGTLHTDHTPHLVRLLETSPMIRRLEADSITFDNDDDQWAGFIPALAGCPHLTTL
;
A
#
# COMPACT_ATOMS: atom_id res chain seq x y z
N GLU A 1 6.45 -2.26 38.42
CA GLU A 1 6.44 -2.81 37.06
C GLU A 1 6.91 -1.77 36.05
N LYS A 2 7.87 -2.12 35.18
CA LYS A 2 8.25 -1.27 34.04
C LYS A 2 7.32 -1.60 32.88
N ALA A 3 6.48 -0.65 32.49
CA ALA A 3 5.72 -0.73 31.25
C ALA A 3 6.67 -1.00 30.08
N THR A 4 6.48 -2.12 29.37
CA THR A 4 7.18 -2.38 28.12
C THR A 4 6.23 -2.08 26.97
N ASP A 5 6.74 -1.75 25.78
CA ASP A 5 5.91 -1.54 24.57
C ASP A 5 4.98 -2.73 24.26
N LYS A 6 5.32 -3.93 24.76
CA LYS A 6 4.46 -5.12 24.70
C LYS A 6 3.14 -4.94 25.46
N THR A 7 3.11 -4.14 26.52
CA THR A 7 1.99 -4.05 27.47
C THR A 7 1.00 -2.95 27.14
N PHE A 8 1.38 -1.90 26.40
CA PHE A 8 0.51 -0.72 26.21
C PHE A 8 0.04 -0.42 24.79
N GLY A 9 0.53 -1.11 23.74
CA GLY A 9 -0.07 -1.01 22.40
C GLY A 9 -0.15 0.40 21.79
N VAL A 10 0.59 1.37 22.35
CA VAL A 10 0.43 2.82 22.06
C VAL A 10 0.84 3.15 20.62
N PHE A 11 1.73 2.36 20.02
CA PHE A 11 2.27 2.62 18.68
C PHE A 11 1.84 1.57 17.65
N ARG A 12 0.59 1.10 17.72
CA ARG A 12 0.03 0.20 16.69
C ARG A 12 -0.40 0.94 15.42
N ASN A 13 -0.44 2.27 15.47
CA ASN A 13 -0.90 3.09 14.36
C ASN A 13 0.21 4.07 13.98
N PHE A 14 0.54 4.08 12.70
CA PHE A 14 1.40 5.10 12.09
C PHE A 14 0.54 6.04 11.28
N THR A 15 0.73 7.34 11.44
CA THR A 15 0.04 8.37 10.67
C THR A 15 1.07 9.39 10.25
N MET A 16 1.10 9.65 8.95
CA MET A 16 1.86 10.73 8.34
C MET A 16 0.92 11.51 7.44
N THR A 17 0.80 12.79 7.72
CA THR A 17 0.00 13.73 6.93
C THR A 17 0.89 14.55 6.00
N ARG A 18 0.27 15.16 4.98
CA ARG A 18 1.02 15.95 4.00
C ARG A 18 1.80 17.11 4.63
N GLY A 19 1.28 17.69 5.71
CA GLY A 19 1.96 18.77 6.46
C GLY A 19 3.27 18.32 7.12
N GLU A 20 3.45 17.02 7.36
CA GLU A 20 4.62 16.45 8.03
C GLU A 20 5.69 15.94 7.06
N GLU A 21 5.45 15.97 5.75
CA GLU A 21 6.35 15.45 4.71
C GLU A 21 7.79 15.97 4.87
N ARG A 22 7.94 17.29 5.04
CA ARG A 22 9.25 17.95 5.26
C ARG A 22 9.92 17.57 6.57
N ILE A 23 9.17 17.13 7.57
CA ILE A 23 9.70 16.65 8.85
C ILE A 23 10.31 15.26 8.62
N TYR A 24 9.56 14.37 7.99
CA TYR A 24 10.02 13.00 7.69
C TYR A 24 11.19 12.97 6.70
N ASP A 25 11.27 13.90 5.74
CA ASP A 25 12.43 14.03 4.82
C ASP A 25 13.75 14.37 5.53
N LYS A 26 13.66 15.05 6.68
CA LYS A 26 14.83 15.37 7.51
C LYS A 26 15.30 14.16 8.31
N ILE A 27 14.46 13.15 8.52
CA ILE A 27 14.81 11.94 9.26
C ILE A 27 15.61 11.01 8.35
N LYS A 28 16.91 10.86 8.62
CA LYS A 28 17.81 10.05 7.79
C LYS A 28 17.79 8.55 8.14
N THR A 29 17.45 8.20 9.38
CA THR A 29 17.54 6.82 9.87
C THR A 29 16.29 6.42 10.65
N LEU A 30 15.93 5.13 10.58
CA LEU A 30 14.86 4.55 11.39
C LEU A 30 15.16 4.60 12.90
N GLN A 31 16.43 4.77 13.29
CA GLN A 31 16.83 4.87 14.69
C GLN A 31 16.24 6.10 15.39
N HIS A 32 15.71 7.08 14.66
CA HIS A 32 14.96 8.19 15.27
C HIS A 32 13.49 7.84 15.56
N LEU A 33 13.03 6.67 15.10
CA LEU A 33 11.68 6.14 15.29
C LEU A 33 11.69 4.92 16.23
N LYS A 34 12.46 4.99 17.35
CA LYS A 34 12.78 3.84 18.24
C LYS A 34 11.57 3.10 18.83
N HIS A 35 10.38 3.68 18.77
CA HIS A 35 9.14 3.13 19.35
C HIS A 35 8.13 2.63 18.32
N MET A 36 8.47 2.65 17.03
CA MET A 36 7.54 2.31 15.94
C MET A 36 7.67 0.85 15.47
N GLY A 37 7.95 -0.06 16.40
CA GLY A 37 7.92 -1.50 16.14
C GLY A 37 6.51 -2.06 16.33
N LYS A 38 6.13 -3.01 15.46
CA LYS A 38 4.82 -3.72 15.49
C LYS A 38 3.63 -2.84 15.14
N ILE A 39 3.81 -1.90 14.22
CA ILE A 39 2.69 -1.14 13.66
C ILE A 39 1.73 -2.13 12.97
N GLN A 40 0.43 -1.95 13.22
CA GLN A 40 -0.66 -2.74 12.65
C GLN A 40 -1.44 -1.95 11.60
N THR A 41 -1.56 -0.64 11.76
CA THR A 41 -2.22 0.22 10.77
C THR A 41 -1.31 1.37 10.38
N ALA A 42 -1.33 1.72 9.11
CA ALA A 42 -0.59 2.87 8.60
C ALA A 42 -1.48 3.74 7.72
N PHE A 43 -1.40 5.05 7.92
CA PHE A 43 -1.95 6.06 7.05
C PHE A 43 -0.83 6.98 6.57
N VAL A 44 -0.68 7.11 5.26
CA VAL A 44 0.33 7.96 4.62
C VAL A 44 -0.36 8.84 3.61
N ASP A 45 -0.46 10.12 3.91
CA ASP A 45 -0.89 11.18 3.02
C ASP A 45 0.30 12.07 2.70
N ALA A 46 0.76 12.07 1.45
CA ALA A 46 1.99 12.71 1.04
C ALA A 46 1.99 13.09 -0.44
N ARG A 47 2.74 14.13 -0.80
CA ARG A 47 3.05 14.36 -2.21
C ARG A 47 3.98 13.28 -2.73
N VAL A 48 5.06 13.00 -2.01
CA VAL A 48 5.97 11.87 -2.27
C VAL A 48 6.21 11.13 -0.95
N VAL A 49 6.13 9.80 -0.94
CA VAL A 49 6.39 9.03 0.28
C VAL A 49 7.86 9.20 0.70
N PRO A 50 8.15 9.76 1.89
CA PRO A 50 9.51 9.91 2.37
C PRO A 50 10.22 8.55 2.50
N PRO A 51 11.53 8.45 2.20
CA PRO A 51 12.25 7.19 2.31
C PRO A 51 12.17 6.54 3.69
N VAL A 52 12.13 7.35 4.77
CA VAL A 52 11.98 6.85 6.14
C VAL A 52 10.62 6.20 6.37
N ALA A 53 9.54 6.75 5.81
CA ALA A 53 8.20 6.19 5.92
C ALA A 53 8.12 4.86 5.17
N SER A 54 8.71 4.80 3.96
CA SER A 54 8.82 3.55 3.19
C SER A 54 9.54 2.46 3.99
N LYS A 55 10.72 2.78 4.53
CA LYS A 55 11.51 1.85 5.36
C LYS A 55 10.76 1.42 6.62
N LEU A 56 9.97 2.32 7.21
CA LEU A 56 9.19 2.01 8.41
C LEU A 56 8.08 1.00 8.10
N LEU A 57 7.35 1.21 7.00
CA LEU A 57 6.30 0.28 6.56
C LEU A 57 6.88 -1.11 6.28
N GLU A 58 8.01 -1.16 5.57
CA GLU A 58 8.68 -2.42 5.22
C GLU A 58 9.27 -3.14 6.43
N ALA A 59 9.82 -2.40 7.39
CA ALA A 59 10.29 -2.96 8.66
C ALA A 59 9.14 -3.56 9.49
N ASN A 60 7.89 -3.16 9.22
CA ASN A 60 6.69 -3.63 9.90
C ASN A 60 5.80 -4.53 9.00
N LYS A 61 6.34 -5.05 7.89
CA LYS A 61 5.59 -5.86 6.91
C LYS A 61 4.85 -7.06 7.51
N ASP A 62 5.42 -7.67 8.56
CA ASP A 62 4.85 -8.87 9.19
C ASP A 62 3.76 -8.54 10.23
N SER A 63 3.70 -7.30 10.73
CA SER A 63 2.70 -6.85 11.71
C SER A 63 1.58 -6.00 11.12
N LEU A 64 1.83 -5.35 9.98
CA LEU A 64 0.86 -4.50 9.30
C LEU A 64 -0.32 -5.34 8.80
N LYS A 65 -1.51 -4.90 9.18
CA LYS A 65 -2.81 -5.44 8.77
C LYS A 65 -3.52 -4.52 7.79
N LYS A 66 -3.33 -3.20 7.95
CA LYS A 66 -3.97 -2.17 7.14
C LYS A 66 -2.99 -1.10 6.70
N ILE A 67 -3.02 -0.75 5.42
CA ILE A 67 -2.31 0.41 4.88
C ILE A 67 -3.29 1.28 4.09
N THR A 68 -3.24 2.58 4.34
CA THR A 68 -3.87 3.61 3.51
C THR A 68 -2.79 4.52 2.92
N LEU A 69 -2.72 4.60 1.60
CA LEU A 69 -1.80 5.44 0.84
C LEU A 69 -2.58 6.47 0.03
N ASN A 70 -2.40 7.74 0.36
CA ASN A 70 -2.80 8.87 -0.46
C ASN A 70 -1.54 9.57 -0.98
N VAL A 71 -1.12 9.22 -2.19
CA VAL A 71 0.17 9.63 -2.76
C VAL A 71 -0.04 10.30 -4.12
N GLU A 72 0.38 11.55 -4.26
CA GLU A 72 0.19 12.31 -5.51
C GLU A 72 1.29 12.05 -6.53
N SER A 73 2.50 11.74 -6.07
CA SER A 73 3.69 11.56 -6.91
C SER A 73 4.62 10.52 -6.31
N TRP A 74 5.44 9.91 -7.15
CA TRP A 74 6.45 8.95 -6.73
C TRP A 74 7.83 9.47 -7.11
N SER A 75 8.83 9.19 -6.25
CA SER A 75 10.23 9.38 -6.61
C SER A 75 10.84 8.06 -7.08
N ARG A 76 11.88 8.15 -7.90
CA ARG A 76 12.62 6.98 -8.37
C ARG A 76 13.36 6.37 -7.19
N THR A 77 12.84 5.28 -6.62
CA THR A 77 13.55 4.50 -5.62
C THR A 77 14.42 3.43 -6.28
N PRO A 78 15.58 3.08 -5.69
CA PRO A 78 16.39 1.95 -6.17
C PRO A 78 15.57 0.66 -6.15
N ASP A 79 15.84 -0.23 -7.11
CA ASP A 79 15.21 -1.54 -7.17
C ASP A 79 15.53 -2.36 -5.92
N ALA A 80 14.56 -2.48 -5.03
CA ALA A 80 14.60 -3.44 -3.93
C ALA A 80 14.11 -4.81 -4.42
N GLY A 81 14.47 -5.88 -3.70
CA GLY A 81 13.83 -7.19 -3.89
C GLY A 81 12.32 -7.14 -3.56
N PRO A 82 11.54 -8.18 -3.91
CA PRO A 82 10.14 -8.25 -3.50
C PRO A 82 9.99 -8.20 -1.98
N ILE A 83 9.00 -7.43 -1.50
CA ILE A 83 8.69 -7.31 -0.07
C ILE A 83 7.30 -7.86 0.16
N VAL A 84 7.21 -8.94 0.94
CA VAL A 84 5.94 -9.63 1.22
C VAL A 84 5.34 -9.10 2.52
N PHE A 85 4.12 -8.60 2.45
CA PHE A 85 3.29 -8.21 3.59
C PHE A 85 2.31 -9.35 3.87
N SER A 86 2.76 -10.34 4.62
CA SER A 86 2.04 -11.61 4.84
C SER A 86 0.78 -11.48 5.69
N SER A 87 0.70 -10.45 6.53
CA SER A 87 -0.42 -10.21 7.46
C SER A 87 -1.40 -9.13 7.00
N LEU A 88 -1.12 -8.47 5.87
CA LEU A 88 -1.88 -7.32 5.41
C LEU A 88 -3.17 -7.76 4.72
N THR A 89 -4.31 -7.39 5.29
CA THR A 89 -5.64 -7.78 4.84
C THR A 89 -6.39 -6.64 4.16
N ASP A 90 -6.01 -5.38 4.45
CA ASP A 90 -6.71 -4.18 4.03
C ASP A 90 -5.73 -3.18 3.37
N LEU A 91 -5.97 -2.86 2.10
CA LEU A 91 -5.17 -1.90 1.35
C LEU A 91 -6.09 -0.85 0.72
N ASP A 92 -5.82 0.43 1.00
CA ASP A 92 -6.59 1.57 0.49
C ASP A 92 -5.63 2.55 -0.21
N VAL A 93 -5.75 2.70 -1.52
CA VAL A 93 -4.82 3.45 -2.38
C VAL A 93 -5.58 4.56 -3.11
N ARG A 94 -5.58 5.77 -2.57
CA ARG A 94 -6.45 6.87 -3.06
C ARG A 94 -5.78 7.80 -4.06
N GLY A 95 -4.47 7.97 -3.96
CA GLY A 95 -3.72 8.87 -4.82
C GLY A 95 -3.29 8.20 -6.13
N LEU A 96 -3.22 8.99 -7.21
CA LEU A 96 -2.87 8.53 -8.57
C LEU A 96 -1.53 7.79 -8.63
N ALA A 97 -0.55 8.21 -7.81
CA ALA A 97 0.78 7.62 -7.77
C ALA A 97 0.89 6.39 -6.84
N GLY A 98 -0.17 6.04 -6.11
CA GLY A 98 -0.12 5.01 -5.07
C GLY A 98 0.17 3.60 -5.61
N LEU A 99 -0.57 3.15 -6.62
CA LEU A 99 -0.32 1.82 -7.25
C LEU A 99 1.06 1.75 -7.89
N ASP A 100 1.46 2.87 -8.49
CA ASP A 100 2.73 3.06 -9.16
C ASP A 100 3.92 2.99 -8.17
N TYR A 101 3.72 3.56 -6.98
CA TYR A 101 4.63 3.45 -5.85
C TYR A 101 4.74 2.00 -5.36
N LEU A 102 3.61 1.31 -5.12
CA LEU A 102 3.61 -0.09 -4.71
C LEU A 102 4.34 -1.01 -5.70
N ARG A 103 4.11 -0.79 -7.01
CA ARG A 103 4.79 -1.53 -8.09
C ARG A 103 6.31 -1.40 -7.99
N ARG A 104 6.81 -0.16 -7.84
CA ARG A 104 8.25 0.14 -7.75
C ARG A 104 8.88 -0.42 -6.49
N ARG A 105 8.15 -0.41 -5.37
CA ARG A 105 8.61 -1.05 -4.13
C ARG A 105 8.51 -2.58 -4.17
N ARG A 106 7.84 -3.13 -5.19
CA ARG A 106 7.59 -4.58 -5.39
C ARG A 106 6.95 -5.21 -4.15
N TRP A 107 5.98 -4.49 -3.57
CA TRP A 107 5.20 -5.01 -2.46
C TRP A 107 4.23 -6.08 -2.95
N ILE A 108 4.08 -7.15 -2.16
CA ILE A 108 3.21 -8.30 -2.44
C ILE A 108 2.34 -8.54 -1.20
N PHE A 109 1.05 -8.79 -1.42
CA PHE A 109 0.04 -8.87 -0.35
C PHE A 109 -0.77 -10.18 -0.45
N PRO A 110 -0.16 -11.34 -0.14
CA PRO A 110 -0.79 -12.64 -0.37
C PRO A 110 -2.07 -12.87 0.48
N ALA A 111 -2.21 -12.16 1.61
CA ALA A 111 -3.36 -12.22 2.50
C ALA A 111 -4.38 -11.09 2.28
N LEU A 112 -4.22 -10.29 1.22
CA LEU A 112 -5.09 -9.14 0.97
C LEU A 112 -6.52 -9.60 0.67
N THR A 113 -7.47 -9.08 1.44
CA THR A 113 -8.90 -9.41 1.31
C THR A 113 -9.74 -8.21 0.84
N THR A 114 -9.33 -7.01 1.21
CA THR A 114 -10.02 -5.76 0.85
C THR A 114 -9.04 -4.83 0.16
N LEU A 115 -9.32 -4.52 -1.10
CA LEU A 115 -8.60 -3.56 -1.91
C LEU A 115 -9.53 -2.39 -2.25
N ARG A 116 -9.16 -1.18 -1.85
CA ARG A 116 -9.80 0.06 -2.26
C ARG A 116 -8.82 0.85 -3.10
N VAL A 117 -9.27 1.33 -4.25
CA VAL A 117 -8.50 2.22 -5.11
C VAL A 117 -9.29 3.50 -5.36
N GLY A 118 -8.59 4.62 -5.49
CA GLY A 118 -9.20 5.89 -5.87
C GLY A 118 -9.61 5.90 -7.34
N THR A 119 -9.57 7.09 -7.94
CA THR A 119 -9.74 7.23 -9.40
C THR A 119 -8.53 6.66 -10.14
N LEU A 120 -8.75 5.72 -11.05
CA LEU A 120 -7.74 5.11 -11.90
C LEU A 120 -7.93 5.55 -13.35
N HIS A 121 -6.84 6.05 -13.93
CA HIS A 121 -6.70 6.27 -15.35
C HIS A 121 -6.09 5.05 -16.03
N THR A 122 -6.27 4.99 -17.34
CA THR A 122 -5.72 4.05 -18.30
C THR A 122 -4.29 3.58 -17.96
N ASP A 123 -3.38 4.52 -17.72
CA ASP A 123 -1.95 4.25 -17.44
C ASP A 123 -1.69 3.45 -16.15
N HIS A 124 -2.66 3.42 -15.22
CA HIS A 124 -2.55 2.74 -13.93
C HIS A 124 -3.17 1.34 -13.94
N THR A 125 -3.95 0.99 -14.98
CA THR A 125 -4.64 -0.29 -15.08
C THR A 125 -3.69 -1.50 -15.02
N PRO A 126 -2.48 -1.50 -15.63
CA PRO A 126 -1.59 -2.67 -15.54
C PRO A 126 -1.07 -2.90 -14.11
N HIS A 127 -1.06 -1.85 -13.27
CA HIS A 127 -0.61 -1.95 -11.87
C HIS A 127 -1.69 -2.54 -10.99
N LEU A 128 -2.96 -2.22 -11.26
CA LEU A 128 -4.09 -2.88 -10.63
C LEU A 128 -4.14 -4.37 -11.02
N VAL A 129 -4.00 -4.69 -12.31
CA VAL A 129 -3.97 -6.08 -12.81
C VAL A 129 -2.93 -6.92 -12.06
N ARG A 130 -1.68 -6.44 -11.99
CA ARG A 130 -0.62 -7.12 -11.25
C ARG A 130 -0.94 -7.29 -9.76
N LEU A 131 -1.61 -6.31 -9.15
CA LEU A 131 -2.00 -6.39 -7.75
C LEU A 131 -3.05 -7.48 -7.52
N LEU A 132 -4.03 -7.62 -8.42
CA LEU A 132 -5.04 -8.69 -8.39
C LEU A 132 -4.38 -10.06 -8.55
N GLU A 133 -3.50 -10.23 -9.55
CA GLU A 133 -2.78 -11.48 -9.80
C GLU A 133 -1.92 -11.94 -8.61
N THR A 134 -1.40 -10.99 -7.83
CA THR A 134 -0.54 -11.27 -6.66
C THR A 134 -1.32 -11.36 -5.35
N SER A 135 -2.64 -11.21 -5.40
CA SER A 135 -3.53 -11.14 -4.23
C SER A 135 -4.76 -12.06 -4.40
N PRO A 136 -4.57 -13.39 -4.45
CA PRO A 136 -5.65 -14.34 -4.77
C PRO A 136 -6.76 -14.40 -3.72
N MET A 137 -6.54 -13.83 -2.53
CA MET A 137 -7.47 -13.83 -1.41
C MET A 137 -8.46 -12.65 -1.41
N ILE A 138 -8.42 -11.79 -2.43
CA ILE A 138 -9.30 -10.61 -2.51
C ILE A 138 -10.77 -11.06 -2.52
N ARG A 139 -11.55 -10.43 -1.66
CA ARG A 139 -13.00 -10.61 -1.51
C ARG A 139 -13.78 -9.36 -1.89
N ARG A 140 -13.16 -8.20 -1.66
CA ARG A 140 -13.75 -6.89 -1.92
C ARG A 140 -12.76 -6.04 -2.69
N LEU A 141 -13.15 -5.66 -3.89
CA LEU A 141 -12.52 -4.61 -4.67
C LEU A 141 -13.49 -3.42 -4.68
N GLU A 142 -13.00 -2.21 -4.40
CA GLU A 142 -13.77 -0.98 -4.56
C GLU A 142 -12.92 0.04 -5.29
N ALA A 143 -13.55 0.78 -6.19
CA ALA A 143 -12.92 1.88 -6.91
C ALA A 143 -13.84 3.10 -6.94
N ASP A 144 -13.27 4.30 -6.79
CA ASP A 144 -14.05 5.53 -7.00
C ASP A 144 -14.46 5.66 -8.48
N SER A 145 -13.51 5.40 -9.38
CA SER A 145 -13.73 5.36 -10.83
C SER A 145 -12.57 4.62 -11.49
N ILE A 146 -12.86 3.74 -12.45
CA ILE A 146 -11.86 3.12 -13.31
C ILE A 146 -12.19 3.50 -14.74
N THR A 147 -11.30 4.26 -15.38
CA THR A 147 -11.44 4.63 -16.78
C THR A 147 -10.48 3.80 -17.61
N PHE A 148 -11.04 3.11 -18.61
CA PHE A 148 -10.30 2.45 -19.66
C PHE A 148 -10.48 3.29 -20.93
N ASP A 149 -9.40 3.49 -21.68
CA ASP A 149 -9.55 4.02 -23.03
C ASP A 149 -10.26 2.98 -23.91
N ASN A 150 -10.80 3.38 -25.06
CA ASN A 150 -11.52 2.49 -26.00
C ASN A 150 -10.65 1.39 -26.63
N ASP A 151 -9.49 1.08 -26.06
CA ASP A 151 -8.62 -0.01 -26.45
C ASP A 151 -9.01 -1.30 -25.71
N ASP A 152 -9.42 -2.31 -26.49
CA ASP A 152 -9.84 -3.63 -26.00
C ASP A 152 -8.75 -4.33 -25.16
N ASP A 153 -7.48 -3.97 -25.34
CA ASP A 153 -6.32 -4.61 -24.69
C ASP A 153 -6.31 -4.47 -23.17
N GLN A 154 -6.85 -3.37 -22.62
CA GLN A 154 -6.82 -3.13 -21.17
C GLN A 154 -7.89 -3.94 -20.46
N TRP A 155 -9.07 -4.03 -21.08
CA TRP A 155 -10.12 -4.95 -20.64
C TRP A 155 -9.66 -6.41 -20.74
N ALA A 156 -8.92 -6.74 -21.80
CA ALA A 156 -8.38 -8.08 -22.02
C ALA A 156 -7.41 -8.52 -20.91
N GLY A 157 -6.71 -7.59 -20.24
CA GLY A 157 -5.89 -7.90 -19.06
C GLY A 157 -6.66 -7.89 -17.75
N PHE A 158 -7.60 -6.95 -17.60
CA PHE A 158 -8.34 -6.74 -16.35
C PHE A 158 -9.34 -7.85 -16.04
N ILE A 159 -10.12 -8.29 -17.03
CA ILE A 159 -11.16 -9.32 -16.83
C ILE A 159 -10.55 -10.67 -16.38
N PRO A 160 -9.48 -11.19 -17.02
CA PRO A 160 -8.84 -12.41 -16.53
C PRO A 160 -8.25 -12.28 -15.13
N ALA A 161 -7.70 -11.11 -14.77
CA ALA A 161 -7.16 -10.88 -13.44
C ALA A 161 -8.26 -10.93 -12.35
N LEU A 162 -9.44 -10.38 -12.64
CA LEU A 162 -10.62 -10.53 -11.79
C LEU A 162 -11.08 -11.99 -11.70
N ALA A 163 -11.13 -12.70 -12.83
CA ALA A 163 -11.49 -14.12 -12.86
C ALA A 163 -10.50 -14.99 -12.05
N GLY A 164 -9.24 -14.55 -11.93
CA GLY A 164 -8.21 -15.14 -11.08
C GLY A 164 -8.40 -14.91 -9.57
N CYS A 165 -9.41 -14.14 -9.15
CA CYS A 165 -9.74 -13.90 -7.74
C CYS A 165 -10.97 -14.74 -7.33
N PRO A 166 -10.81 -16.03 -6.96
CA PRO A 166 -11.94 -16.95 -6.74
C PRO A 166 -12.81 -16.59 -5.52
N HIS A 167 -12.32 -15.70 -4.65
CA HIS A 167 -13.01 -15.28 -3.44
C HIS A 167 -13.71 -13.92 -3.59
N LEU A 168 -13.65 -13.29 -4.76
CA LEU A 168 -14.24 -11.97 -5.01
C LEU A 168 -15.77 -12.05 -4.91
N THR A 169 -16.35 -11.35 -3.94
CA THR A 169 -17.79 -11.29 -3.68
C THR A 169 -18.35 -9.87 -3.83
N THR A 170 -17.50 -8.86 -3.87
CA THR A 170 -17.88 -7.45 -3.96
C THR A 170 -16.93 -6.73 -4.90
N LEU A 171 -17.51 -6.05 -5.90
CA LEU A 171 -16.84 -5.23 -6.90
C LEU A 171 -17.50 -3.85 -6.93
#